data_AF-A0AB38B0R1-F1
#
_entry.id   AF-A0AB38B0R1-F1
#
_cell.length_a   1.000
_cell.length_b   1.000
_cell.length_c   1.000
_cell.angle_alpha   90.00
_cell.angle_beta   90.00
_cell.angle_gamma   90.00
#
_symmetry.space_group_name_H-M   'P 1'
#
loop_
_entity.id
_entity.type
_entity.pdbx_description
1 polymer ?
#
loop_
_entity_poly.entity_id
_entity_poly.type
_entity_poly.pdbx_seq_one_letter_code
_entity_poly.pdbx_strand_id
1 'polypeptide(L)'
;MRPGFARAAAVSHDGRSCKLFAGDTTIGGLQSLKRKKPEMHVPDGFINAPVSAATGVVAAAAVAVGLRGARRELAGAGAGGVAGAERTAPLAGLVAAFIFAVQMLNFPVAAGTSGHLLGGALAAILVGPYTGVLCVSVVLLMQGVLFADGGLTALGVNITDMAIVTTVVAYALFRGLVKVLPRRRRSVTVASFVAALVSVPAAAVAFTALYALGGTADVAIGKVFTAMVGVHVLIGIGEAAITALTVGAVIAVRPDLVYGARGLAKPLELRTSPLAVPAGAAAPAEGAAPADEPSRPAAASASAAPAGAFAASVAPRRSARRVWLAGLAAALVCAGGISYYASASPDGLEKVAHDQGIDAKARDHAAKDSPLADYSVKDITNPRLAGGLAGVIGVGATLAVGTGVFVVLRRRRNADSGEQPGTGSGEQQAAGSGEHQGAGAGRSSESA
;
A
#
# COMPACT_ATOMS: atom_id res chain seq x y z
N MET A 1 -56.63 6.51 -45.47
CA MET A 1 -55.50 6.62 -46.42
C MET A 1 -54.47 7.62 -45.86
N ARG A 2 -53.18 7.48 -46.18
CA ARG A 2 -52.09 8.48 -45.96
C ARG A 2 -52.24 9.67 -46.95
N PRO A 3 -51.41 10.74 -47.00
CA PRO A 3 -50.31 11.26 -46.13
C PRO A 3 -50.75 12.54 -45.34
N GLY A 4 -49.92 13.43 -44.76
CA GLY A 4 -48.45 13.47 -44.51
C GLY A 4 -47.77 14.83 -44.83
N PHE A 5 -46.43 14.87 -44.67
CA PHE A 5 -45.44 15.94 -45.00
C PHE A 5 -45.22 17.15 -44.06
N ALA A 6 -43.95 17.31 -43.69
CA ALA A 6 -43.35 18.44 -42.98
C ALA A 6 -43.18 19.67 -43.89
N ARG A 7 -42.90 20.84 -43.30
CA ARG A 7 -42.38 22.01 -44.03
C ARG A 7 -41.15 22.59 -43.33
N ALA A 8 -40.12 22.87 -44.12
CA ALA A 8 -38.79 23.27 -43.66
C ALA A 8 -38.71 24.74 -43.25
N ALA A 9 -37.62 25.09 -42.57
CA ALA A 9 -37.30 26.43 -42.12
C ALA A 9 -37.11 27.42 -43.29
N ALA A 10 -37.48 28.68 -43.05
CA ALA A 10 -37.05 29.83 -43.82
C ALA A 10 -36.39 30.83 -42.87
N VAL A 11 -35.11 31.12 -43.09
CA VAL A 11 -34.38 32.19 -42.40
C VAL A 11 -34.52 33.46 -43.24
N SER A 12 -34.95 34.56 -42.63
CA SER A 12 -34.97 35.88 -43.26
C SER A 12 -34.09 36.82 -42.46
N HIS A 13 -33.12 37.44 -43.14
CA HIS A 13 -32.34 38.57 -42.63
C HIS A 13 -33.06 39.87 -42.95
N ASP A 14 -33.36 40.70 -41.94
CA ASP A 14 -33.11 42.14 -42.02
C ASP A 14 -32.96 42.72 -40.61
N GLY A 15 -32.25 43.84 -40.47
CA GLY A 15 -31.92 44.45 -39.19
C GLY A 15 -32.17 45.96 -39.16
N ARG A 16 -32.93 46.40 -38.15
CA ARG A 16 -32.66 47.62 -37.36
C ARG A 16 -33.54 47.68 -36.12
N SER A 17 -32.98 48.26 -35.06
CA SER A 17 -33.45 48.11 -33.68
C SER A 17 -34.61 49.02 -33.29
N CYS A 18 -35.46 48.54 -32.37
CA CYS A 18 -35.94 49.36 -31.25
C CYS A 18 -36.12 48.51 -29.99
N LYS A 19 -35.97 49.13 -28.81
CA LYS A 19 -35.75 48.46 -27.51
C LYS A 19 -37.05 48.08 -26.77
N LEU A 20 -36.86 47.25 -25.74
CA LEU A 20 -37.71 47.06 -24.54
C LEU A 20 -38.99 46.22 -24.70
N PHE A 21 -38.83 44.91 -24.49
CA PHE A 21 -39.56 44.24 -23.41
C PHE A 21 -38.56 43.43 -22.58
N ALA A 22 -38.05 44.03 -21.49
CA ALA A 22 -37.27 43.32 -20.49
C ALA A 22 -38.25 42.62 -19.54
N GLY A 23 -38.56 41.36 -19.83
CA GLY A 23 -39.21 40.44 -18.90
C GLY A 23 -38.17 39.48 -18.33
N ASP A 24 -38.06 39.41 -17.00
CA ASP A 24 -37.07 38.61 -16.29
C ASP A 24 -37.14 37.11 -16.62
N THR A 25 -36.40 36.69 -17.64
CA THR A 25 -35.93 35.30 -17.75
C THR A 25 -34.60 35.22 -17.02
N THR A 26 -34.66 35.21 -15.68
CA THR A 26 -33.47 35.23 -14.83
C THR A 26 -32.54 34.07 -15.21
N ILE A 27 -31.26 34.37 -15.39
CA ILE A 27 -30.20 33.41 -15.76
C ILE A 27 -29.81 32.58 -14.51
N GLY A 28 -30.79 31.91 -13.90
CA GLY A 28 -30.65 31.03 -12.74
C GLY A 28 -30.77 29.54 -13.10
N GLY A 29 -31.53 29.20 -14.14
CA GLY A 29 -31.83 27.80 -14.49
C GLY A 29 -30.65 26.99 -15.04
N LEU A 30 -29.66 27.63 -15.68
CA LEU A 30 -28.53 26.92 -16.32
C LEU A 30 -27.30 26.72 -15.41
N GLN A 31 -27.26 27.28 -14.21
CA GLN A 31 -26.15 27.05 -13.27
C GLN A 31 -26.36 25.80 -12.38
N SER A 32 -27.58 25.25 -12.35
CA SER A 32 -27.91 24.04 -11.57
C SER A 32 -27.46 22.73 -12.21
N LEU A 33 -26.85 22.78 -13.40
CA LEU A 33 -26.09 21.67 -14.00
C LEU A 33 -24.58 21.81 -13.75
N LYS A 34 -24.20 22.24 -12.53
CA LYS A 34 -22.95 21.74 -11.94
C LYS A 34 -23.03 20.23 -11.99
N ARG A 35 -22.27 19.60 -12.89
CA ARG A 35 -22.01 18.16 -12.82
C ARG A 35 -21.31 17.90 -11.49
N LYS A 36 -22.07 17.47 -10.47
CA LYS A 36 -21.51 16.85 -9.27
C LYS A 36 -20.62 15.72 -9.80
N LYS A 37 -19.34 15.76 -9.45
CA LYS A 37 -18.39 14.75 -9.95
C LYS A 37 -18.73 13.44 -9.25
N PRO A 38 -18.56 12.26 -9.89
CA PRO A 38 -18.92 11.01 -9.23
C PRO A 38 -18.21 10.84 -7.89
N GLU A 39 -18.99 10.68 -6.82
CA GLU A 39 -18.51 10.21 -5.53
C GLU A 39 -18.24 8.72 -5.69
N MET A 40 -16.99 8.28 -5.50
CA MET A 40 -16.58 6.88 -5.73
C MET A 40 -16.79 5.99 -4.50
N HIS A 41 -17.24 6.60 -3.40
CA HIS A 41 -17.32 6.03 -2.07
C HIS A 41 -18.69 6.35 -1.48
N VAL A 42 -19.13 5.55 -0.50
CA VAL A 42 -20.45 5.69 0.11
C VAL A 42 -20.63 7.12 0.65
N PRO A 43 -21.62 7.90 0.18
CA PRO A 43 -21.81 9.29 0.58
C PRO A 43 -22.61 9.41 1.88
N ASP A 44 -22.58 10.62 2.47
CA ASP A 44 -23.30 10.88 3.72
C ASP A 44 -24.82 10.76 3.51
N GLY A 45 -25.50 10.05 4.42
CA GLY A 45 -26.94 9.78 4.33
C GLY A 45 -27.35 8.55 3.51
N PHE A 46 -26.42 7.88 2.81
CA PHE A 46 -26.71 6.64 2.06
C PHE A 46 -27.02 5.44 2.97
N ILE A 47 -26.37 5.41 4.14
CA ILE A 47 -26.56 4.45 5.22
C ILE A 47 -27.09 5.20 6.46
N ASN A 48 -28.00 4.58 7.21
CA ASN A 48 -28.62 5.15 8.39
C ASN A 48 -27.60 5.33 9.55
N ALA A 49 -27.90 6.28 10.45
CA ALA A 49 -26.98 6.63 11.54
C ALA A 49 -26.59 5.43 12.44
N PRO A 50 -27.50 4.51 12.83
CA PRO A 50 -27.13 3.33 13.61
C PRO A 50 -26.09 2.42 12.93
N VAL A 51 -26.27 2.08 11.65
CA VAL A 51 -25.33 1.21 10.93
C VAL A 51 -24.02 1.95 10.59
N SER A 52 -24.09 3.24 10.29
CA SER A 52 -22.88 4.07 10.11
C SER A 52 -22.07 4.19 11.41
N ALA A 53 -22.72 4.33 12.57
CA ALA A 53 -22.05 4.33 13.86
C ALA A 53 -21.45 2.96 14.21
N ALA A 54 -22.19 1.86 13.97
CA ALA A 54 -21.71 0.51 14.21
C ALA A 54 -20.48 0.16 13.35
N THR A 55 -20.52 0.47 12.05
CA THR A 55 -19.36 0.33 11.15
C THR A 55 -18.22 1.29 11.52
N GLY A 56 -18.52 2.48 12.06
CA GLY A 56 -17.53 3.38 12.65
C GLY A 56 -16.77 2.74 13.83
N VAL A 57 -17.47 2.03 14.72
CA VAL A 57 -16.85 1.26 15.81
C VAL A 57 -16.00 0.10 15.27
N VAL A 58 -16.49 -0.63 14.27
CA VAL A 58 -15.72 -1.71 13.60
C VAL A 58 -14.46 -1.15 12.94
N ALA A 59 -14.55 -0.05 12.21
CA ALA A 59 -13.43 0.66 11.60
C ALA A 59 -12.41 1.12 12.65
N ALA A 60 -12.86 1.75 13.74
CA ALA A 60 -11.99 2.17 14.84
C ALA A 60 -11.27 0.99 15.51
N ALA A 61 -11.97 -0.13 15.74
CA ALA A 61 -11.40 -1.36 16.27
C ALA A 61 -10.36 -1.96 15.29
N ALA A 62 -10.67 -1.99 14.00
CA ALA A 62 -9.78 -2.49 12.96
C ALA A 62 -8.52 -1.61 12.80
N VAL A 63 -8.64 -0.29 12.88
CA VAL A 63 -7.50 0.63 12.97
C VAL A 63 -6.70 0.34 14.25
N ALA A 64 -7.32 0.22 15.42
CA ALA A 64 -6.62 -0.08 16.67
C ALA A 64 -5.90 -1.45 16.67
N VAL A 65 -6.45 -2.45 15.99
CA VAL A 65 -5.79 -3.74 15.71
C VAL A 65 -4.67 -3.57 14.69
N GLY A 66 -4.90 -2.83 13.61
CA GLY A 66 -3.92 -2.47 12.58
C GLY A 66 -2.69 -1.78 13.16
N LEU A 67 -2.87 -0.77 14.02
CA LEU A 67 -1.79 -0.05 14.70
C LEU A 67 -0.93 -0.98 15.57
N ARG A 68 -1.53 -2.01 16.19
CA ARG A 68 -0.82 -3.04 16.97
C ARG A 68 -0.12 -4.06 16.07
N GLY A 69 -0.76 -4.51 15.00
CA GLY A 69 -0.22 -5.47 14.04
C GLY A 69 0.92 -4.90 13.19
N ALA A 70 0.78 -3.67 12.69
CA ALA A 70 1.79 -2.98 11.89
C ALA A 70 3.12 -2.81 12.65
N ARG A 71 3.09 -2.56 13.97
CA ARG A 71 4.31 -2.56 14.81
C ARG A 71 5.08 -3.88 14.71
N ARG A 72 4.39 -5.02 14.60
CA ARG A 72 4.98 -6.37 14.43
C ARG A 72 5.47 -6.60 13.00
N GLU A 73 4.67 -6.23 11.99
CA GLU A 73 5.00 -6.38 10.56
C GLU A 73 6.22 -5.56 10.13
N LEU A 74 6.34 -4.33 10.66
CA LEU A 74 7.46 -3.43 10.48
C LEU A 74 8.71 -3.85 11.29
N ALA A 75 8.53 -4.52 12.43
CA ALA A 75 9.64 -5.10 13.19
C ALA A 75 10.28 -6.29 12.44
N GLY A 76 9.46 -7.22 11.92
CA GLY A 76 9.94 -8.36 11.14
C GLY A 76 10.61 -8.00 9.80
N ALA A 77 10.45 -6.76 9.33
CA ALA A 77 11.19 -6.22 8.18
C ALA A 77 12.63 -5.79 8.52
N GLY A 78 12.98 -5.74 9.82
CA GLY A 78 14.20 -5.12 10.35
C GLY A 78 15.30 -6.08 10.78
N ALA A 79 15.22 -7.39 10.46
CA ALA A 79 16.23 -8.41 10.80
C ALA A 79 17.55 -8.29 9.99
N GLY A 80 18.05 -7.05 9.83
CA GLY A 80 19.17 -6.67 9.00
C GLY A 80 19.78 -5.34 9.44
N GLY A 81 20.04 -5.21 10.75
CA GLY A 81 20.69 -4.06 11.37
C GLY A 81 19.84 -2.79 11.49
N VAL A 82 20.31 -1.85 12.33
CA VAL A 82 19.62 -0.60 12.70
C VAL A 82 19.20 0.21 11.45
N ALA A 83 20.07 0.28 10.45
CA ALA A 83 19.82 0.97 9.18
C ALA A 83 18.78 0.29 8.26
N GLY A 84 18.37 -0.95 8.53
CA GLY A 84 17.29 -1.64 7.81
C GLY A 84 15.92 -1.11 8.22
N ALA A 85 15.65 -1.11 9.53
CA ALA A 85 14.42 -0.63 10.14
C ALA A 85 14.15 0.87 9.90
N GLU A 86 15.17 1.65 9.53
CA GLU A 86 15.07 3.06 9.19
C GLU A 86 14.19 3.37 7.98
N ARG A 87 14.07 2.41 7.05
CA ARG A 87 13.49 2.63 5.71
C ARG A 87 12.07 2.09 5.53
N THR A 88 11.56 1.31 6.48
CA THR A 88 10.25 0.63 6.30
C THR A 88 9.04 1.54 6.50
N ALA A 89 9.09 2.48 7.45
CA ALA A 89 7.99 3.43 7.67
C ALA A 89 7.77 4.39 6.46
N PRO A 90 8.82 4.98 5.84
CA PRO A 90 8.68 5.72 4.57
C PRO A 90 8.19 4.88 3.38
N LEU A 91 8.27 3.55 3.43
CA LEU A 91 7.74 2.66 2.39
C LEU A 91 6.25 2.40 2.56
N ALA A 92 5.74 2.29 3.80
CA ALA A 92 4.30 2.17 4.05
C ALA A 92 3.56 3.46 3.69
N GLY A 93 4.15 4.62 3.98
CA GLY A 93 3.64 5.92 3.49
C GLY A 93 3.66 6.02 1.96
N LEU A 94 4.70 5.50 1.30
CA LEU A 94 4.78 5.46 -0.17
C LEU A 94 3.72 4.54 -0.78
N VAL A 95 3.44 3.39 -0.17
CA VAL A 95 2.38 2.47 -0.64
C VAL A 95 0.99 3.10 -0.46
N ALA A 96 0.73 3.79 0.65
CA ALA A 96 -0.51 4.56 0.81
C ALA A 96 -0.66 5.64 -0.27
N ALA A 97 0.40 6.41 -0.54
CA ALA A 97 0.40 7.45 -1.57
C ALA A 97 0.24 6.88 -3.00
N PHE A 98 0.80 5.71 -3.29
CA PHE A 98 0.59 5.00 -4.56
C PHE A 98 -0.83 4.46 -4.68
N ILE A 99 -1.41 3.90 -3.60
CA ILE A 99 -2.81 3.46 -3.59
C ILE A 99 -3.73 4.64 -3.87
N PHE A 100 -3.61 5.76 -3.13
CA PHE A 100 -4.35 7.00 -3.40
C PHE A 100 -4.25 7.41 -4.88
N ALA A 101 -3.04 7.43 -5.45
CA ALA A 101 -2.81 7.81 -6.85
C ALA A 101 -3.51 6.90 -7.87
N VAL A 102 -3.65 5.62 -7.57
CA VAL A 102 -4.29 4.63 -8.46
C VAL A 102 -5.80 4.54 -8.20
N GLN A 103 -6.28 4.80 -6.98
CA GLN A 103 -7.71 4.93 -6.69
C GLN A 103 -8.33 6.13 -7.42
N MET A 104 -7.58 7.20 -7.68
CA MET A 104 -8.02 8.30 -8.54
C MET A 104 -8.17 7.92 -10.04
N LEU A 105 -7.75 6.74 -10.46
CA LEU A 105 -7.85 6.29 -11.85
C LEU A 105 -9.17 5.54 -12.07
N ASN A 106 -10.19 6.29 -12.44
CA ASN A 106 -11.43 5.72 -12.99
C ASN A 106 -11.19 5.18 -14.40
N PHE A 107 -11.48 3.90 -14.62
CA PHE A 107 -11.47 3.29 -15.94
C PHE A 107 -12.91 3.09 -16.44
N PRO A 108 -13.22 3.29 -17.74
CA PRO A 108 -14.53 2.95 -18.27
C PRO A 108 -14.71 1.43 -18.28
N VAL A 109 -15.84 0.93 -17.77
CA VAL A 109 -16.09 -0.51 -17.62
C VAL A 109 -17.17 -0.98 -18.60
N ALA A 110 -18.43 -0.99 -18.19
CA ALA A 110 -19.58 -1.46 -18.98
C ALA A 110 -20.83 -0.68 -18.58
N ALA A 111 -21.90 -0.75 -19.38
CA ALA A 111 -23.19 -0.09 -19.08
C ALA A 111 -23.12 1.42 -18.76
N GLY A 112 -22.08 2.10 -19.25
CA GLY A 112 -21.84 3.52 -18.99
C GLY A 112 -21.20 3.84 -17.63
N THR A 113 -20.82 2.83 -16.83
CA THR A 113 -20.12 3.03 -15.55
C THR A 113 -18.61 3.15 -15.74
N SER A 114 -17.98 3.83 -14.80
CA SER A 114 -16.56 3.67 -14.50
C SER A 114 -16.37 2.65 -13.37
N GLY A 115 -15.11 2.42 -13.01
CA GLY A 115 -14.72 1.79 -11.78
C GLY A 115 -13.30 2.19 -11.42
N HIS A 116 -13.03 2.30 -10.11
CA HIS A 116 -11.72 2.58 -9.55
C HIS A 116 -11.14 1.33 -8.88
N LEU A 117 -9.85 1.41 -8.54
CA LEU A 117 -9.17 0.41 -7.72
C LEU A 117 -9.66 0.52 -6.26
N LEU A 118 -9.82 -0.59 -5.55
CA LEU A 118 -10.02 -0.62 -4.10
C LEU A 118 -8.66 -0.71 -3.38
N GLY A 119 -7.75 -1.56 -3.85
CA GLY A 119 -6.33 -1.54 -3.51
C GLY A 119 -5.94 -2.27 -2.21
N GLY A 120 -6.88 -2.79 -1.44
CA GLY A 120 -6.58 -3.57 -0.23
C GLY A 120 -5.78 -4.85 -0.49
N ALA A 121 -6.03 -5.53 -1.62
CA ALA A 121 -5.23 -6.69 -2.04
C ALA A 121 -3.76 -6.32 -2.27
N LEU A 122 -3.52 -5.24 -3.00
CA LEU A 122 -2.18 -4.69 -3.25
C LEU A 122 -1.49 -4.29 -1.94
N ALA A 123 -2.20 -3.58 -1.07
CA ALA A 123 -1.70 -3.16 0.24
C ALA A 123 -1.27 -4.38 1.09
N ALA A 124 -2.17 -5.34 1.27
CA ALA A 124 -1.95 -6.51 2.11
C ALA A 124 -0.77 -7.38 1.66
N ILE A 125 -0.55 -7.50 0.34
CA ILE A 125 0.52 -8.31 -0.23
C ILE A 125 1.87 -7.57 -0.18
N LEU A 126 1.89 -6.25 -0.42
CA LEU A 126 3.11 -5.45 -0.37
C LEU A 126 3.61 -5.20 1.06
N VAL A 127 2.77 -4.67 1.96
CA VAL A 127 3.20 -4.22 3.29
C VAL A 127 2.78 -5.13 4.45
N GLY A 128 1.80 -6.01 4.23
CA GLY A 128 1.21 -6.88 5.24
C GLY A 128 -0.26 -6.50 5.52
N PRO A 129 -1.11 -7.42 5.97
CA PRO A 129 -2.54 -7.15 6.17
C PRO A 129 -2.81 -6.04 7.20
N TYR A 130 -2.09 -6.00 8.32
CA TYR A 130 -2.36 -4.98 9.35
C TYR A 130 -1.93 -3.58 8.90
N THR A 131 -0.75 -3.48 8.29
CA THR A 131 -0.26 -2.25 7.67
C THR A 131 -1.12 -1.85 6.47
N GLY A 132 -1.65 -2.83 5.72
CA GLY A 132 -2.51 -2.63 4.57
C GLY A 132 -3.86 -1.98 4.93
N VAL A 133 -4.55 -2.50 5.95
CA VAL A 133 -5.76 -1.86 6.51
C VAL A 133 -5.48 -0.42 6.90
N LEU A 134 -4.35 -0.13 7.56
CA LEU A 134 -3.97 1.24 7.91
C LEU A 134 -3.69 2.12 6.69
N CYS A 135 -2.99 1.61 5.67
CA CYS A 135 -2.73 2.35 4.44
C CYS A 135 -4.05 2.75 3.77
N VAL A 136 -4.97 1.82 3.56
CA VAL A 136 -6.27 2.13 2.92
C VAL A 136 -7.12 3.03 3.82
N SER A 137 -7.12 2.83 5.15
CA SER A 137 -7.86 3.71 6.08
C SER A 137 -7.35 5.15 6.07
N VAL A 138 -6.03 5.36 5.99
CA VAL A 138 -5.45 6.70 5.84
C VAL A 138 -5.85 7.31 4.50
N VAL A 139 -5.81 6.53 3.42
CA VAL A 139 -6.20 6.99 2.07
C VAL A 139 -7.66 7.45 2.05
N LEU A 140 -8.59 6.63 2.54
CA LEU A 140 -10.02 6.97 2.66
C LEU A 140 -10.27 8.21 3.53
N LEU A 141 -9.54 8.36 4.64
CA LEU A 141 -9.62 9.57 5.46
C LEU A 141 -9.16 10.82 4.69
N MET A 142 -8.08 10.72 3.90
CA MET A 142 -7.62 11.85 3.08
C MET A 142 -8.61 12.19 1.95
N GLN A 143 -9.27 11.18 1.36
CA GLN A 143 -10.30 11.36 0.33
C GLN A 143 -11.52 12.09 0.88
N GLY A 144 -12.10 11.61 1.99
CA GLY A 144 -13.25 12.26 2.61
C GLY A 144 -12.96 13.65 3.15
N VAL A 145 -11.76 13.91 3.70
CA VAL A 145 -11.42 15.21 4.33
C VAL A 145 -10.94 16.27 3.33
N LEU A 146 -10.10 15.92 2.35
CA LEU A 146 -9.57 16.89 1.40
C LEU A 146 -10.38 17.00 0.11
N PHE A 147 -10.89 15.87 -0.39
CA PHE A 147 -11.48 15.78 -1.73
C PHE A 147 -13.00 15.69 -1.73
N ALA A 148 -13.62 15.58 -0.54
CA ALA A 148 -15.05 15.32 -0.36
C ALA A 148 -15.54 14.03 -1.05
N ASP A 149 -14.62 13.09 -1.32
CA ASP A 149 -14.92 11.80 -1.94
C ASP A 149 -15.18 10.74 -0.86
N GLY A 150 -16.47 10.45 -0.64
CA GLY A 150 -16.96 9.56 0.42
C GLY A 150 -17.28 10.28 1.74
N GLY A 151 -18.47 10.03 2.28
CA GLY A 151 -19.02 10.77 3.42
C GLY A 151 -18.23 10.63 4.73
N LEU A 152 -18.20 11.67 5.56
CA LEU A 152 -17.52 11.61 6.87
C LEU A 152 -18.29 10.75 7.88
N THR A 153 -19.62 10.78 7.84
CA THR A 153 -20.46 9.87 8.65
C THR A 153 -20.42 8.45 8.09
N ALA A 154 -20.27 8.32 6.76
CA ALA A 154 -20.08 7.05 6.06
C ALA A 154 -18.62 6.51 6.10
N LEU A 155 -17.66 7.24 6.69
CA LEU A 155 -16.25 6.83 6.76
C LEU A 155 -16.08 5.44 7.39
N GLY A 156 -16.90 5.11 8.39
CA GLY A 156 -16.94 3.78 9.02
C GLY A 156 -17.33 2.67 8.04
N VAL A 157 -18.31 2.93 7.16
CA VAL A 157 -18.75 2.02 6.09
C VAL A 157 -17.62 1.83 5.07
N ASN A 158 -17.06 2.94 4.58
CA ASN A 158 -15.98 2.93 3.59
C ASN A 158 -14.73 2.19 4.09
N ILE A 159 -14.30 2.44 5.34
CA ILE A 159 -13.17 1.70 5.95
C ILE A 159 -13.53 0.22 6.13
N THR A 160 -14.75 -0.08 6.61
CA THR A 160 -15.16 -1.48 6.85
C THR A 160 -15.14 -2.29 5.55
N ASP A 161 -15.71 -1.76 4.48
CA ASP A 161 -15.77 -2.46 3.20
C ASP A 161 -14.41 -2.43 2.47
N MET A 162 -13.93 -1.24 2.08
CA MET A 162 -12.76 -1.12 1.22
C MET A 162 -11.42 -1.37 1.90
N ALA A 163 -11.29 -1.15 3.22
CA ALA A 163 -10.04 -1.44 3.93
C ALA A 163 -10.04 -2.84 4.58
N ILE A 164 -11.11 -3.24 5.28
CA ILE A 164 -11.13 -4.52 6.01
C ILE A 164 -11.50 -5.69 5.08
N VAL A 165 -12.66 -5.68 4.43
CA VAL A 165 -13.16 -6.83 3.65
C VAL A 165 -12.17 -7.20 2.54
N THR A 166 -11.77 -6.22 1.73
CA THR A 166 -10.81 -6.45 0.63
C THR A 166 -9.50 -7.06 1.12
N THR A 167 -8.92 -6.50 2.20
CA THR A 167 -7.63 -6.92 2.77
C THR A 167 -7.72 -8.32 3.37
N VAL A 168 -8.77 -8.60 4.14
CA VAL A 168 -8.96 -9.91 4.80
C VAL A 168 -9.19 -10.99 3.75
N VAL A 169 -10.08 -10.77 2.79
CA VAL A 169 -10.38 -11.73 1.71
C VAL A 169 -9.16 -11.96 0.84
N ALA A 170 -8.52 -10.90 0.34
CA ALA A 170 -7.33 -11.03 -0.50
C ALA A 170 -6.19 -11.73 0.24
N TYR A 171 -5.90 -11.35 1.48
CA TYR A 171 -4.79 -11.93 2.23
C TYR A 171 -5.04 -13.39 2.62
N ALA A 172 -6.27 -13.74 3.06
CA ALA A 172 -6.62 -15.12 3.37
C ALA A 172 -6.48 -16.01 2.12
N LEU A 173 -7.02 -15.57 0.98
CA LEU A 173 -6.94 -16.29 -0.28
C LEU A 173 -5.49 -16.40 -0.77
N PHE A 174 -4.74 -15.30 -0.80
CA PHE A 174 -3.31 -15.27 -1.14
C PHE A 174 -2.50 -16.27 -0.30
N ARG A 175 -2.74 -16.32 1.02
CA ARG A 175 -2.05 -17.25 1.92
C ARG A 175 -2.44 -18.71 1.68
N GLY A 176 -3.69 -18.98 1.32
CA GLY A 176 -4.15 -20.29 0.85
C GLY A 176 -3.41 -20.73 -0.42
N LEU A 177 -3.45 -19.90 -1.47
CA LEU A 177 -2.77 -20.16 -2.74
C LEU A 177 -1.26 -20.37 -2.57
N VAL A 178 -0.56 -19.51 -1.83
CA VAL A 178 0.90 -19.64 -1.63
C VAL A 178 1.29 -20.85 -0.76
N LYS A 179 0.34 -21.47 -0.02
CA LYS A 179 0.56 -22.73 0.68
C LYS A 179 0.50 -23.95 -0.25
N VAL A 180 -0.27 -23.86 -1.35
CA VAL A 180 -0.48 -24.96 -2.31
C VAL A 180 0.42 -24.84 -3.54
N LEU A 181 0.69 -23.63 -4.03
CA LEU A 181 1.51 -23.39 -5.21
C LEU A 181 3.02 -23.60 -4.94
N PRO A 182 3.81 -23.97 -5.96
CA PRO A 182 5.27 -24.08 -5.84
C PRO A 182 5.92 -22.77 -5.37
N ARG A 183 6.99 -22.83 -4.56
CA ARG A 183 7.74 -21.65 -4.10
C ARG A 183 8.56 -20.97 -5.21
N ARG A 184 7.88 -20.22 -6.08
CA ARG A 184 8.46 -19.47 -7.21
C ARG A 184 7.89 -18.04 -7.26
N ARG A 185 8.64 -17.10 -7.85
CA ARG A 185 8.20 -15.70 -8.02
C ARG A 185 6.86 -15.58 -8.77
N ARG A 186 6.70 -16.35 -9.87
CA ARG A 186 5.45 -16.41 -10.65
C ARG A 186 4.24 -16.82 -9.79
N SER A 187 4.42 -17.72 -8.82
CA SER A 187 3.36 -18.17 -7.93
C SER A 187 2.83 -17.05 -7.03
N VAL A 188 3.70 -16.14 -6.58
CA VAL A 188 3.28 -14.94 -5.83
C VAL A 188 2.50 -13.99 -6.74
N THR A 189 2.96 -13.75 -7.97
CA THR A 189 2.22 -12.92 -8.95
C THR A 189 0.84 -13.49 -9.26
N VAL A 190 0.72 -14.80 -9.52
CA VAL A 190 -0.55 -15.47 -9.79
C VAL A 190 -1.46 -15.49 -8.56
N ALA A 191 -0.92 -15.78 -7.37
CA ALA A 191 -1.70 -15.70 -6.14
C ALA A 191 -2.20 -14.27 -5.85
N SER A 192 -1.41 -13.25 -6.23
CA SER A 192 -1.82 -11.84 -6.10
C SER A 192 -2.94 -11.47 -7.07
N PHE A 193 -2.88 -11.97 -8.30
CA PHE A 193 -3.95 -11.81 -9.30
C PHE A 193 -5.26 -12.41 -8.79
N VAL A 194 -5.25 -13.67 -8.37
CA VAL A 194 -6.46 -14.38 -7.90
C VAL A 194 -7.01 -13.76 -6.61
N ALA A 195 -6.13 -13.33 -5.69
CA ALA A 195 -6.53 -12.64 -4.46
C ALA A 195 -7.28 -11.33 -4.74
N ALA A 196 -6.74 -10.50 -5.63
CA ALA A 196 -7.33 -9.23 -6.04
C ALA A 196 -8.64 -9.40 -6.84
N LEU A 197 -8.68 -10.39 -7.76
CA LEU A 197 -9.87 -10.69 -8.56
C LEU A 197 -11.08 -11.06 -7.70
N VAL A 198 -10.87 -11.75 -6.58
CA VAL A 198 -11.95 -12.19 -5.67
C VAL A 198 -12.27 -11.13 -4.61
N SER A 199 -11.31 -10.32 -4.18
CA SER A 199 -11.55 -9.32 -3.12
C SER A 199 -12.50 -8.20 -3.54
N VAL A 200 -12.52 -7.81 -4.82
CA VAL A 200 -13.38 -6.73 -5.31
C VAL A 200 -14.87 -7.15 -5.35
N PRO A 201 -15.25 -8.31 -5.92
CA PRO A 201 -16.62 -8.84 -5.76
C PRO A 201 -16.99 -9.13 -4.31
N ALA A 202 -16.05 -9.55 -3.46
CA ALA A 202 -16.35 -9.80 -2.05
C ALA A 202 -16.72 -8.52 -1.28
N ALA A 203 -16.08 -7.39 -1.60
CA ALA A 203 -16.48 -6.07 -1.11
C ALA A 203 -17.88 -5.70 -1.64
N ALA A 204 -18.14 -5.83 -2.95
CA ALA A 204 -19.48 -5.58 -3.50
C ALA A 204 -20.62 -6.39 -2.83
N VAL A 205 -20.35 -7.65 -2.44
CA VAL A 205 -21.28 -8.47 -1.63
C VAL A 205 -21.41 -7.94 -0.20
N ALA A 206 -20.30 -7.59 0.46
CA ALA A 206 -20.31 -7.06 1.83
C ALA A 206 -21.00 -5.69 1.92
N PHE A 207 -20.74 -4.77 0.99
CA PHE A 207 -21.50 -3.54 0.82
C PHE A 207 -23.00 -3.80 0.65
N THR A 208 -23.38 -4.76 -0.20
CA THR A 208 -24.80 -5.10 -0.37
C THR A 208 -25.44 -5.60 0.93
N ALA A 209 -24.70 -6.32 1.77
CA ALA A 209 -25.17 -6.73 3.10
C ALA A 209 -25.28 -5.52 4.06
N LEU A 210 -24.32 -4.59 4.05
CA LEU A 210 -24.40 -3.34 4.82
C LEU A 210 -25.60 -2.48 4.39
N TYR A 211 -25.89 -2.42 3.09
CA TYR A 211 -27.06 -1.77 2.53
C TYR A 211 -28.37 -2.48 2.96
N ALA A 212 -28.40 -3.81 3.01
CA ALA A 212 -29.56 -4.55 3.52
C ALA A 212 -29.82 -4.30 5.03
N LEU A 213 -28.79 -3.95 5.81
CA LEU A 213 -28.91 -3.62 7.23
C LEU A 213 -29.32 -2.17 7.49
N GLY A 214 -28.99 -1.23 6.60
CA GLY A 214 -29.18 0.20 6.89
C GLY A 214 -29.24 1.16 5.71
N GLY A 215 -29.44 0.69 4.49
CA GLY A 215 -29.68 1.53 3.32
C GLY A 215 -30.90 2.44 3.51
N THR A 216 -30.79 3.71 3.10
CA THR A 216 -31.84 4.71 3.33
C THR A 216 -32.83 4.86 2.18
N ALA A 217 -32.70 4.08 1.10
CA ALA A 217 -33.62 4.06 -0.03
C ALA A 217 -34.26 2.69 -0.25
N ASP A 218 -35.51 2.70 -0.72
CA ASP A 218 -36.33 1.51 -0.96
C ASP A 218 -35.98 0.84 -2.29
N VAL A 219 -34.73 0.44 -2.43
CA VAL A 219 -34.24 -0.32 -3.60
C VAL A 219 -34.16 -1.80 -3.22
N ALA A 220 -34.83 -2.64 -4.00
CA ALA A 220 -34.82 -4.08 -3.81
C ALA A 220 -33.38 -4.63 -3.79
N ILE A 221 -33.00 -5.30 -2.71
CA ILE A 221 -31.62 -5.79 -2.47
C ILE A 221 -31.08 -6.63 -3.63
N GLY A 222 -31.92 -7.42 -4.31
CA GLY A 222 -31.53 -8.19 -5.50
C GLY A 222 -31.04 -7.33 -6.68
N LYS A 223 -31.61 -6.12 -6.86
CA LYS A 223 -31.14 -5.16 -7.88
C LYS A 223 -29.77 -4.59 -7.50
N VAL A 224 -29.62 -4.16 -6.23
CA VAL A 224 -28.35 -3.65 -5.69
C VAL A 224 -27.27 -4.72 -5.83
N PHE A 225 -27.54 -5.95 -5.38
CA PHE A 225 -26.64 -7.11 -5.51
C PHE A 225 -26.19 -7.33 -6.95
N THR A 226 -27.13 -7.43 -7.89
CA THR A 226 -26.83 -7.73 -9.30
C THR A 226 -26.00 -6.64 -9.95
N ALA A 227 -26.32 -5.37 -9.69
CA ALA A 227 -25.61 -4.24 -10.25
C ALA A 227 -24.22 -4.06 -9.61
N MET A 228 -24.10 -4.15 -8.27
CA MET A 228 -22.81 -4.09 -7.58
C MET A 228 -21.91 -5.23 -8.03
N VAL A 229 -22.30 -6.49 -7.81
CA VAL A 229 -21.44 -7.65 -8.11
C VAL A 229 -21.11 -7.73 -9.60
N GLY A 230 -22.08 -7.45 -10.49
CA GLY A 230 -21.89 -7.51 -11.93
C GLY A 230 -20.78 -6.56 -12.44
N VAL A 231 -20.84 -5.29 -12.06
CA VAL A 231 -19.82 -4.29 -12.45
C VAL A 231 -18.50 -4.57 -11.73
N HIS A 232 -18.53 -4.92 -10.43
CA HIS A 232 -17.34 -5.12 -9.63
C HIS A 232 -16.54 -6.38 -9.99
N VAL A 233 -17.14 -7.40 -10.63
CA VAL A 233 -16.40 -8.50 -11.26
C VAL A 233 -15.49 -8.00 -12.39
N LEU A 234 -15.98 -7.07 -13.22
CA LEU A 234 -15.18 -6.48 -14.31
C LEU A 234 -14.08 -5.55 -13.76
N ILE A 235 -14.40 -4.74 -12.74
CA ILE A 235 -13.40 -3.93 -12.01
C ILE A 235 -12.31 -4.83 -11.40
N GLY A 236 -12.71 -5.96 -10.80
CA GLY A 236 -11.82 -6.94 -10.21
C GLY A 236 -10.78 -7.51 -11.19
N ILE A 237 -11.09 -7.61 -12.49
CA ILE A 237 -10.11 -8.01 -13.53
C ILE A 237 -9.04 -6.92 -13.69
N GLY A 238 -9.43 -5.65 -13.70
CA GLY A 238 -8.51 -4.51 -13.76
C GLY A 238 -7.63 -4.43 -12.52
N GLU A 239 -8.21 -4.54 -11.32
CA GLU A 239 -7.46 -4.55 -10.06
C GLU A 239 -6.53 -5.76 -9.95
N ALA A 240 -6.95 -6.94 -10.42
CA ALA A 240 -6.10 -8.13 -10.47
C ALA A 240 -4.89 -7.95 -11.40
N ALA A 241 -5.09 -7.35 -12.57
CA ALA A 241 -4.00 -7.04 -13.49
C ALA A 241 -3.03 -6.02 -12.89
N ILE A 242 -3.52 -4.90 -12.36
CA ILE A 242 -2.70 -3.87 -11.71
C ILE A 242 -1.94 -4.45 -10.51
N THR A 243 -2.61 -5.21 -9.65
CA THR A 243 -2.00 -5.83 -8.47
C THR A 243 -0.91 -6.81 -8.86
N ALA A 244 -1.16 -7.69 -9.84
CA ALA A 244 -0.18 -8.65 -10.32
C ALA A 244 1.05 -7.97 -10.96
N LEU A 245 0.84 -6.93 -11.77
CA LEU A 245 1.91 -6.15 -12.41
C LEU A 245 2.76 -5.42 -11.36
N THR A 246 2.14 -4.69 -10.43
CA THR A 246 2.86 -3.96 -9.37
C THR A 246 3.62 -4.91 -8.45
N VAL A 247 2.99 -5.97 -7.94
CA VAL A 247 3.66 -6.97 -7.09
C VAL A 247 4.79 -7.66 -7.86
N GLY A 248 4.56 -8.03 -9.12
CA GLY A 248 5.58 -8.63 -9.99
C GLY A 248 6.79 -7.72 -10.22
N ALA A 249 6.56 -6.44 -10.50
CA ALA A 249 7.61 -5.44 -10.68
C ALA A 249 8.42 -5.22 -9.39
N VAL A 250 7.76 -5.08 -8.24
CA VAL A 250 8.47 -4.93 -6.95
C VAL A 250 9.27 -6.19 -6.63
N ILE A 251 8.76 -7.40 -6.89
CA ILE A 251 9.51 -8.67 -6.71
C ILE A 251 10.71 -8.78 -7.65
N ALA A 252 10.62 -8.25 -8.87
CA ALA A 252 11.74 -8.22 -9.81
C ALA A 252 12.87 -7.26 -9.34
N VAL A 253 12.52 -6.16 -8.69
CA VAL A 253 13.46 -5.12 -8.26
C VAL A 253 14.01 -5.36 -6.85
N ARG A 254 13.15 -5.62 -5.86
CA ARG A 254 13.44 -5.82 -4.43
C ARG A 254 12.42 -6.80 -3.79
N PRO A 255 12.61 -8.13 -3.95
CA PRO A 255 11.68 -9.13 -3.41
C PRO A 255 11.61 -9.15 -1.87
N ASP A 256 12.61 -8.61 -1.20
CA ASP A 256 12.69 -8.41 0.25
C ASP A 256 11.68 -7.37 0.78
N LEU A 257 11.19 -6.46 -0.08
CA LEU A 257 10.21 -5.46 0.33
C LEU A 257 8.77 -5.98 0.33
N VAL A 258 8.47 -7.03 -0.42
CA VAL A 258 7.11 -7.57 -0.53
C VAL A 258 6.83 -8.53 0.63
N TYR A 259 5.90 -8.13 1.51
CA TYR A 259 5.50 -8.91 2.68
C TYR A 259 5.10 -10.35 2.30
N GLY A 260 4.26 -10.50 1.27
CA GLY A 260 3.84 -11.80 0.75
C GLY A 260 4.96 -12.68 0.19
N ALA A 261 6.13 -12.12 -0.13
CA ALA A 261 7.28 -12.83 -0.70
C ALA A 261 8.41 -13.13 0.30
N ARG A 262 8.30 -12.71 1.58
CA ARG A 262 9.37 -12.90 2.59
C ARG A 262 9.82 -14.35 2.78
N GLY A 263 8.96 -15.33 2.48
CA GLY A 263 9.29 -16.77 2.48
C GLY A 263 9.96 -17.32 1.21
N LEU A 264 10.30 -16.47 0.23
CA LEU A 264 11.06 -16.84 -0.98
C LEU A 264 12.52 -16.34 -0.95
N ALA A 265 12.87 -15.47 0.00
CA ALA A 265 14.25 -15.02 0.17
C ALA A 265 15.06 -16.13 0.88
N LYS A 266 16.15 -16.58 0.25
CA LYS A 266 17.06 -17.54 0.89
C LYS A 266 17.74 -16.85 2.07
N PRO A 267 17.81 -17.46 3.28
CA PRO A 267 18.54 -16.88 4.40
C PRO A 267 19.99 -16.56 4.03
N LEU A 268 20.51 -15.44 4.54
CA LEU A 268 21.90 -15.06 4.36
C LEU A 268 22.76 -15.87 5.33
N GLU A 269 23.34 -16.96 4.85
CA GLU A 269 24.39 -17.68 5.57
C GLU A 269 25.65 -16.81 5.63
N LEU A 270 26.03 -16.41 6.84
CA LEU A 270 27.31 -15.76 7.10
C LEU A 270 28.42 -16.82 6.93
N ARG A 271 29.03 -16.86 5.75
CA ARG A 271 30.32 -17.55 5.58
C ARG A 271 31.38 -16.77 6.35
N THR A 272 31.61 -17.18 7.61
CA THR A 272 32.83 -16.88 8.33
C THR A 272 33.96 -17.63 7.62
N SER A 273 34.56 -17.02 6.60
CA SER A 273 35.93 -17.39 6.24
C SER A 273 36.77 -17.22 7.51
N PRO A 274 37.57 -18.22 7.92
CA PRO A 274 38.63 -17.95 8.87
C PRO A 274 39.46 -16.82 8.29
N LEU A 275 39.54 -15.69 9.02
CA LEU A 275 40.60 -14.74 8.77
C LEU A 275 41.89 -15.53 8.99
N ALA A 276 42.64 -15.76 7.92
CA ALA A 276 43.95 -16.37 8.03
C ALA A 276 44.77 -15.45 8.93
N VAL A 277 44.98 -15.88 10.18
CA VAL A 277 45.94 -15.25 11.08
C VAL A 277 47.27 -15.27 10.33
N PRO A 278 47.91 -14.11 10.09
CA PRO A 278 49.15 -14.09 9.33
C PRO A 278 50.19 -15.00 9.99
N ALA A 279 50.56 -16.09 9.31
CA ALA A 279 51.63 -16.97 9.73
C ALA A 279 52.95 -16.20 9.56
N GLY A 280 53.33 -15.44 10.57
CA GLY A 280 54.43 -14.47 10.44
C GLY A 280 54.69 -13.58 11.66
N ALA A 281 54.33 -14.01 12.87
CA ALA A 281 54.92 -13.46 14.10
C ALA A 281 56.08 -14.38 14.50
N ALA A 282 57.25 -14.16 13.91
CA ALA A 282 58.45 -14.94 14.22
C ALA A 282 58.91 -14.67 15.66
N ALA A 283 59.10 -15.73 16.45
CA ALA A 283 59.86 -15.64 17.69
C ALA A 283 61.36 -15.43 17.36
N PRO A 284 62.10 -14.63 18.13
CA PRO A 284 63.54 -14.48 17.93
C PRO A 284 64.27 -15.77 18.33
N ALA A 285 65.16 -16.25 17.47
CA ALA A 285 66.00 -17.42 17.75
C ALA A 285 67.33 -17.01 18.36
N GLU A 286 67.67 -17.58 19.52
CA GLU A 286 69.04 -17.64 20.03
C GLU A 286 69.73 -18.93 19.57
N GLY A 287 71.06 -18.89 19.41
CA GLY A 287 71.91 -20.09 19.25
C GLY A 287 72.65 -20.16 17.91
N ALA A 288 73.98 -20.09 17.96
CA ALA A 288 74.84 -20.04 16.79
C ALA A 288 75.52 -21.38 16.44
N ALA A 289 75.58 -21.65 15.14
CA ALA A 289 76.75 -22.16 14.39
C ALA A 289 77.15 -23.67 14.52
N PRO A 290 78.11 -24.18 13.71
CA PRO A 290 78.01 -24.31 12.23
C PRO A 290 78.53 -25.68 11.69
N ALA A 291 78.23 -26.05 10.42
CA ALA A 291 79.13 -26.78 9.50
C ALA A 291 78.49 -27.15 8.12
N ASP A 292 79.35 -27.13 7.08
CA ASP A 292 79.38 -27.87 5.81
C ASP A 292 78.18 -27.97 4.82
N GLU A 293 78.37 -27.29 3.68
CA GLU A 293 78.00 -27.74 2.32
C GLU A 293 79.05 -28.78 1.80
N PRO A 294 78.91 -29.50 0.64
CA PRO A 294 78.09 -29.15 -0.53
C PRO A 294 77.33 -30.29 -1.24
N SER A 295 76.31 -29.94 -2.07
CA SER A 295 76.17 -30.47 -3.45
C SER A 295 74.95 -29.87 -4.20
N ARG A 296 75.16 -29.60 -5.50
CA ARG A 296 74.20 -29.12 -6.52
C ARG A 296 74.27 -30.09 -7.73
N PRO A 297 73.43 -29.97 -8.79
CA PRO A 297 72.08 -29.38 -8.89
C PRO A 297 71.06 -30.32 -9.61
N ALA A 298 69.76 -29.98 -9.57
CA ALA A 298 68.82 -30.32 -10.65
C ALA A 298 67.63 -29.36 -10.66
N ALA A 299 67.23 -28.89 -11.85
CA ALA A 299 66.06 -28.02 -12.03
C ALA A 299 64.91 -28.80 -12.71
N ALA A 300 63.68 -28.62 -12.23
CA ALA A 300 62.47 -29.00 -12.97
C ALA A 300 61.24 -28.18 -12.53
N SER A 301 60.84 -27.25 -13.40
CA SER A 301 59.47 -26.73 -13.62
C SER A 301 58.48 -26.68 -12.43
N ALA A 302 58.21 -25.47 -11.95
CA ALA A 302 56.96 -25.17 -11.25
C ALA A 302 55.76 -25.29 -12.20
N SER A 303 54.74 -26.05 -11.81
CA SER A 303 53.40 -25.97 -12.41
C SER A 303 52.40 -25.55 -11.35
N ALA A 304 52.23 -24.23 -11.23
CA ALA A 304 51.21 -23.64 -10.37
C ALA A 304 49.85 -23.72 -11.09
N ALA A 305 49.04 -24.73 -10.76
CA ALA A 305 47.65 -24.75 -11.17
C ALA A 305 46.92 -23.49 -10.62
N PRO A 306 46.13 -22.77 -11.43
CA PRO A 306 45.43 -21.59 -10.94
C PRO A 306 44.34 -22.05 -9.98
N ALA A 307 44.52 -21.75 -8.68
CA ALA A 307 43.46 -21.84 -7.70
C ALA A 307 42.38 -20.81 -8.07
N GLY A 308 41.40 -21.25 -8.86
CA GLY A 308 40.31 -20.43 -9.34
C GLY A 308 39.51 -19.90 -8.17
N ALA A 309 39.80 -18.66 -7.78
CA ALA A 309 39.03 -17.94 -6.77
C ALA A 309 37.62 -17.73 -7.34
N PHE A 310 36.69 -18.62 -6.98
CA PHE A 310 35.26 -18.42 -7.15
C PHE A 310 34.83 -17.25 -6.25
N ALA A 311 35.09 -16.04 -6.72
CA ALA A 311 34.57 -14.81 -6.15
C ALA A 311 33.06 -14.88 -6.23
N ALA A 312 32.43 -15.31 -5.12
CA ALA A 312 30.99 -15.37 -5.00
C ALA A 312 30.45 -13.96 -5.28
N SER A 313 29.75 -13.81 -6.40
CA SER A 313 29.23 -12.51 -6.81
C SER A 313 28.30 -11.95 -5.74
N VAL A 314 28.81 -10.98 -4.97
CA VAL A 314 28.02 -10.24 -3.99
C VAL A 314 27.01 -9.44 -4.81
N ALA A 315 25.77 -9.94 -4.87
CA ALA A 315 24.71 -9.30 -5.63
C ALA A 315 24.62 -7.82 -5.20
N PRO A 316 24.72 -6.86 -6.13
CA PRO A 316 24.91 -5.46 -5.77
C PRO A 316 23.74 -4.98 -4.90
N ARG A 317 24.05 -4.37 -3.75
CA ARG A 317 23.05 -3.86 -2.79
C ARG A 317 22.19 -2.79 -3.47
N ARG A 318 21.08 -3.20 -4.09
CA ARG A 318 20.16 -2.31 -4.83
C ARG A 318 19.63 -1.21 -3.90
N SER A 319 20.07 0.02 -4.15
CA SER A 319 19.76 1.18 -3.31
C SER A 319 18.26 1.37 -3.11
N ALA A 320 17.82 1.36 -1.84
CA ALA A 320 16.42 1.59 -1.48
C ALA A 320 15.90 2.96 -1.97
N ARG A 321 16.79 3.96 -2.08
CA ARG A 321 16.46 5.29 -2.61
C ARG A 321 15.95 5.23 -4.05
N ARG A 322 16.51 4.35 -4.89
CA ARG A 322 16.04 4.19 -6.29
C ARG A 322 14.63 3.61 -6.36
N VAL A 323 14.30 2.65 -5.49
CA VAL A 323 12.95 2.06 -5.44
C VAL A 323 11.93 3.06 -4.89
N TRP A 324 12.31 3.82 -3.86
CA TRP A 324 11.45 4.86 -3.29
C TRP A 324 11.17 5.98 -4.30
N LEU A 325 12.19 6.45 -5.03
CA LEU A 325 12.03 7.43 -6.10
C LEU A 325 11.20 6.88 -7.28
N ALA A 326 11.39 5.61 -7.66
CA ALA A 326 10.60 4.98 -8.73
C ALA A 326 9.13 4.83 -8.35
N GLY A 327 8.83 4.44 -7.11
CA GLY A 327 7.44 4.37 -6.61
C GLY A 327 6.80 5.75 -6.50
N LEU A 328 7.55 6.78 -6.08
CA LEU A 328 7.06 8.15 -6.01
C LEU A 328 6.78 8.70 -7.42
N ALA A 329 7.69 8.48 -8.37
CA ALA A 329 7.48 8.84 -9.77
C ALA A 329 6.26 8.11 -10.35
N ALA A 330 6.07 6.82 -10.07
CA ALA A 330 4.89 6.08 -10.50
C ALA A 330 3.59 6.65 -9.91
N ALA A 331 3.56 6.99 -8.62
CA ALA A 331 2.41 7.63 -7.99
C ALA A 331 2.09 9.00 -8.61
N LEU A 332 3.10 9.85 -8.85
CA LEU A 332 2.92 11.16 -9.47
C LEU A 332 2.48 11.05 -10.94
N VAL A 333 3.01 10.07 -11.70
CA VAL A 333 2.57 9.79 -13.08
C VAL A 333 1.12 9.30 -13.10
N CYS A 334 0.70 8.46 -12.16
CA CYS A 334 -0.71 8.07 -12.03
C CYS A 334 -1.59 9.29 -11.73
N ALA A 335 -1.31 10.00 -10.64
CA ALA A 335 -2.17 11.06 -10.13
C ALA A 335 -2.20 12.35 -10.99
N GLY A 336 -1.10 12.69 -11.67
CA GLY A 336 -1.01 13.89 -12.52
C GLY A 336 -1.06 13.63 -14.03
N GLY A 337 -0.67 12.43 -14.48
CA GLY A 337 -0.54 12.10 -15.91
C GLY A 337 -1.64 11.17 -16.43
N ILE A 338 -1.79 9.98 -15.82
CA ILE A 338 -2.78 8.98 -16.26
C ILE A 338 -4.20 9.42 -15.90
N SER A 339 -4.37 10.14 -14.78
CA SER A 339 -5.65 10.76 -14.37
C SER A 339 -6.26 11.69 -15.43
N TYR A 340 -5.46 12.26 -16.33
CA TYR A 340 -5.92 13.03 -17.50
C TYR A 340 -6.86 12.22 -18.41
N TYR A 341 -6.66 10.90 -18.46
CA TYR A 341 -7.42 9.94 -19.28
C TYR A 341 -8.46 9.15 -18.46
N ALA A 342 -8.62 9.45 -17.16
CA ALA A 342 -9.60 8.78 -16.33
C ALA A 342 -11.03 9.08 -16.82
N SER A 343 -11.91 8.08 -16.72
CA SER A 343 -13.31 8.21 -17.09
C SER A 343 -14.04 9.15 -16.15
N ALA A 344 -14.92 9.98 -16.71
CA ALA A 344 -15.84 10.85 -15.97
C ALA A 344 -17.24 10.21 -15.76
N SER A 345 -17.41 8.93 -16.15
CA SER A 345 -18.63 8.17 -15.86
C SER A 345 -18.83 7.94 -14.36
N PRO A 346 -20.08 7.83 -13.87
CA PRO A 346 -20.36 7.39 -12.51
C PRO A 346 -19.81 5.99 -12.27
N ASP A 347 -19.35 5.68 -11.06
CA ASP A 347 -18.86 4.34 -10.71
C ASP A 347 -20.02 3.32 -10.57
N GLY A 348 -19.75 2.11 -10.09
CA GLY A 348 -20.78 1.11 -9.85
C GLY A 348 -21.80 1.53 -8.76
N LEU A 349 -21.34 2.16 -7.68
CA LEU A 349 -22.18 2.69 -6.60
C LEU A 349 -23.06 3.83 -7.08
N GLU A 350 -22.43 4.87 -7.63
CA GLU A 350 -23.10 6.09 -8.10
C GLU A 350 -24.08 5.78 -9.25
N LYS A 351 -23.75 4.83 -10.14
CA LYS A 351 -24.69 4.43 -11.20
C LYS A 351 -25.99 3.87 -10.63
N VAL A 352 -25.91 3.03 -9.59
CA VAL A 352 -27.11 2.47 -8.95
C VAL A 352 -27.82 3.52 -8.11
N ALA A 353 -27.08 4.46 -7.49
CA ALA A 353 -27.65 5.58 -6.79
C ALA A 353 -28.51 6.44 -7.71
N HIS A 354 -27.95 6.88 -8.85
CA HIS A 354 -28.62 7.67 -9.87
C HIS A 354 -29.77 6.90 -10.54
N ASP A 355 -29.55 5.66 -10.99
CA ASP A 355 -30.56 4.88 -11.73
C ASP A 355 -31.75 4.44 -10.85
N GLN A 356 -31.65 4.54 -9.52
CA GLN A 356 -32.74 4.23 -8.59
C GLN A 356 -33.16 5.45 -7.73
N GLY A 357 -32.65 6.65 -8.00
CA GLY A 357 -33.03 7.89 -7.30
C GLY A 357 -32.61 7.97 -5.82
N ILE A 358 -31.54 7.25 -5.43
CA ILE A 358 -30.96 7.27 -4.07
C ILE A 358 -30.14 8.55 -3.85
N ASP A 359 -29.55 9.08 -4.91
CA ASP A 359 -28.81 10.34 -4.97
C ASP A 359 -29.61 11.53 -4.38
N ALA A 360 -30.93 11.55 -4.58
CA ALA A 360 -31.84 12.53 -3.97
C ALA A 360 -31.89 12.50 -2.42
N LYS A 361 -31.36 11.45 -1.77
CA LYS A 361 -31.21 11.35 -0.31
C LYS A 361 -29.77 11.55 0.17
N ALA A 362 -28.79 11.63 -0.74
CA ALA A 362 -27.40 11.93 -0.39
C ALA A 362 -27.31 13.36 0.17
N ARG A 363 -26.52 13.54 1.23
CA ARG A 363 -26.34 14.83 1.88
C ARG A 363 -25.09 15.54 1.38
N ASP A 364 -25.18 16.86 1.31
CA ASP A 364 -24.03 17.73 1.11
C ASP A 364 -22.91 17.42 2.11
N HIS A 365 -21.71 17.25 1.58
CA HIS A 365 -20.52 16.88 2.34
C HIS A 365 -20.07 18.02 3.27
N ALA A 366 -19.64 17.69 4.49
CA ALA A 366 -19.09 18.69 5.41
C ALA A 366 -17.79 19.33 4.91
N ALA A 367 -17.08 18.65 3.98
CA ALA A 367 -15.85 19.15 3.34
C ALA A 367 -16.08 19.79 1.95
N LYS A 368 -17.34 20.04 1.53
CA LYS A 368 -17.67 20.52 0.16
C LYS A 368 -17.01 21.84 -0.25
N ASP A 369 -16.67 22.70 0.71
CA ASP A 369 -16.01 24.00 0.47
C ASP A 369 -14.47 23.91 0.45
N SER A 370 -13.91 22.68 0.57
CA SER A 370 -12.47 22.42 0.48
C SER A 370 -11.85 22.97 -0.81
N PRO A 371 -10.63 23.57 -0.78
CA PRO A 371 -9.91 23.99 -1.98
C PRO A 371 -9.58 22.87 -2.99
N LEU A 372 -9.79 21.61 -2.62
CA LEU A 372 -9.53 20.40 -3.41
C LEU A 372 -10.77 19.52 -3.62
N ALA A 373 -11.97 19.97 -3.24
CA ALA A 373 -13.22 19.23 -3.40
C ALA A 373 -13.42 18.76 -4.85
N ASP A 374 -14.09 17.62 -5.02
CA ASP A 374 -14.30 16.96 -6.33
C ASP A 374 -12.99 16.70 -7.09
N TYR A 375 -11.84 16.56 -6.41
CA TYR A 375 -10.52 16.50 -7.04
C TYR A 375 -10.32 17.60 -8.09
N SER A 376 -10.55 18.86 -7.68
CA SER A 376 -10.29 20.04 -8.49
C SER A 376 -9.70 21.13 -7.63
N VAL A 377 -8.61 21.75 -8.08
CA VAL A 377 -8.06 22.94 -7.42
C VAL A 377 -8.98 24.13 -7.69
N LYS A 378 -9.45 24.78 -6.61
CA LYS A 378 -10.20 26.03 -6.69
C LYS A 378 -9.45 27.07 -7.53
N ASP A 379 -10.18 27.82 -8.34
CA ASP A 379 -9.69 28.89 -9.22
C ASP A 379 -8.87 28.45 -10.47
N ILE A 380 -8.71 27.15 -10.75
CA ILE A 380 -8.13 26.66 -12.03
C ILE A 380 -9.23 26.30 -13.03
N THR A 381 -9.32 27.06 -14.12
CA THR A 381 -10.38 26.93 -15.15
C THR A 381 -10.21 25.73 -16.10
N ASN A 382 -9.01 25.16 -16.23
CA ASN A 382 -8.79 23.95 -17.02
C ASN A 382 -9.03 22.71 -16.15
N PRO A 383 -10.12 21.94 -16.34
CA PRO A 383 -10.50 20.86 -15.44
C PRO A 383 -9.50 19.70 -15.41
N ARG A 384 -8.76 19.49 -16.51
CA ARG A 384 -7.74 18.43 -16.57
C ARG A 384 -6.47 18.80 -15.81
N LEU A 385 -6.06 20.07 -15.89
CA LEU A 385 -4.94 20.60 -15.12
C LEU A 385 -5.29 20.69 -13.63
N ALA A 386 -6.50 21.17 -13.31
CA ALA A 386 -7.02 21.23 -11.94
C ALA A 386 -7.06 19.83 -11.29
N GLY A 387 -7.55 18.82 -12.02
CA GLY A 387 -7.57 17.43 -11.54
C GLY A 387 -6.18 16.82 -11.34
N GLY A 388 -5.26 17.02 -12.29
CA GLY A 388 -3.88 16.52 -12.17
C GLY A 388 -3.12 17.17 -11.01
N LEU A 389 -3.30 18.48 -10.79
CA LEU A 389 -2.72 19.19 -9.64
C LEU A 389 -3.34 18.75 -8.32
N ALA A 390 -4.67 18.60 -8.25
CA ALA A 390 -5.35 18.08 -7.07
C ALA A 390 -4.85 16.67 -6.70
N GLY A 391 -4.64 15.81 -7.70
CA GLY A 391 -4.05 14.49 -7.50
C GLY A 391 -2.62 14.51 -6.98
N VAL A 392 -1.75 15.37 -7.55
CA VAL A 392 -0.36 15.54 -7.06
C VAL A 392 -0.33 16.06 -5.61
N ILE A 393 -1.19 17.02 -5.27
CA ILE A 393 -1.32 17.53 -3.89
C ILE A 393 -1.82 16.42 -2.95
N GLY A 394 -2.80 15.61 -3.38
CA GLY A 394 -3.31 14.47 -2.62
C GLY A 394 -2.28 13.37 -2.38
N VAL A 395 -1.44 13.05 -3.37
CA VAL A 395 -0.29 12.15 -3.23
C VAL A 395 0.70 12.70 -2.19
N GLY A 396 1.02 14.00 -2.26
CA GLY A 396 1.90 14.66 -1.29
C GLY A 396 1.35 14.62 0.14
N ALA A 397 0.07 14.97 0.33
CA ALA A 397 -0.62 14.97 1.61
C ALA A 397 -0.71 13.55 2.20
N THR A 398 -1.12 12.57 1.39
CA THR A 398 -1.20 11.16 1.80
C THR A 398 0.16 10.58 2.16
N LEU A 399 1.22 10.92 1.40
CA LEU A 399 2.59 10.53 1.70
C LEU A 399 3.05 11.10 3.04
N ALA A 400 2.75 12.38 3.32
CA ALA A 400 3.10 13.06 4.55
C ALA A 400 2.37 12.46 5.77
N VAL A 401 1.04 12.35 5.70
CA VAL A 401 0.19 11.80 6.78
C VAL A 401 0.52 10.33 7.02
N GLY A 402 0.56 9.51 5.98
CA GLY A 402 0.91 8.10 6.08
C GLY A 402 2.30 7.89 6.69
N THR A 403 3.32 8.59 6.18
CA THR A 403 4.68 8.51 6.75
C THR A 403 4.69 8.98 8.21
N GLY A 404 3.98 10.06 8.54
CA GLY A 404 3.86 10.57 9.91
C GLY A 404 3.30 9.51 10.88
N VAL A 405 2.18 8.88 10.54
CA VAL A 405 1.56 7.79 11.32
C VAL A 405 2.57 6.65 11.56
N PHE A 406 3.23 6.15 10.52
CA PHE A 406 4.18 5.04 10.65
C PHE A 406 5.47 5.42 11.39
N VAL A 407 5.94 6.67 11.29
CA VAL A 407 7.08 7.19 12.07
C VAL A 407 6.73 7.30 13.55
N VAL A 408 5.55 7.82 13.92
CA VAL A 408 5.10 7.90 15.31
C VAL A 408 4.95 6.50 15.93
N LEU A 409 4.39 5.54 15.19
CA LEU A 409 4.28 4.15 15.63
C LEU A 409 5.66 3.50 15.91
N ARG A 410 6.66 3.78 15.06
CA ARG A 410 8.04 3.31 15.26
C ARG A 410 8.70 3.97 16.48
N ARG A 411 8.52 5.29 16.66
CA ARG A 411 9.10 6.04 17.79
C ARG A 411 8.60 5.53 19.14
N ARG A 412 7.28 5.34 19.31
CA ARG A 412 6.70 4.82 20.56
C ARG A 412 7.28 3.44 20.95
N ARG A 413 7.37 2.51 19.99
CA ARG A 413 7.97 1.18 20.23
C ARG A 413 9.42 1.25 20.72
N ASN A 414 10.23 2.17 20.20
CA ASN A 414 11.62 2.31 20.63
C ASN A 414 11.75 2.78 22.09
N ALA A 415 10.77 3.53 22.62
CA ALA A 415 10.66 3.80 24.06
C ALA A 415 10.23 2.52 24.81
N ASP A 416 9.14 1.86 24.39
CA ASP A 416 8.65 0.60 24.97
C ASP A 416 9.73 -0.50 25.08
N SER A 417 10.72 -0.49 24.18
CA SER A 417 11.83 -1.47 24.13
C SER A 417 13.08 -1.04 24.90
N GLY A 418 13.20 0.25 25.26
CA GLY A 418 14.29 0.78 26.07
C GLY A 418 14.04 0.64 27.58
N GLU A 419 12.78 0.38 27.97
CA GLU A 419 12.35 0.28 29.37
C GLU A 419 12.39 -1.14 29.95
N GLN A 420 12.90 -2.14 29.21
CA GLN A 420 13.14 -3.46 29.79
C GLN A 420 14.40 -3.41 30.67
N PRO A 421 14.30 -3.63 31.99
CA PRO A 421 15.47 -3.68 32.86
C PRO A 421 16.35 -4.85 32.42
N GLY A 422 17.62 -4.57 32.11
CA GLY A 422 18.56 -5.62 31.75
C GLY A 422 18.71 -6.61 32.91
N THR A 423 18.35 -7.87 32.67
CA THR A 423 18.75 -8.97 33.56
C THR A 423 20.27 -9.08 33.49
N GLY A 424 20.93 -8.57 34.53
CA GLY A 424 22.39 -8.41 34.54
C GLY A 424 23.14 -9.73 34.49
N SER A 425 24.21 -9.77 33.71
CA SER A 425 25.26 -10.78 33.78
C SER A 425 26.55 -10.18 33.24
N GLY A 426 27.60 -10.04 34.07
CA GLY A 426 28.92 -9.62 33.61
C GLY A 426 29.66 -8.58 34.43
N GLU A 427 29.30 -8.34 35.70
CA GLU A 427 30.16 -7.56 36.61
C GLU A 427 30.96 -8.51 37.50
N GLN A 428 32.09 -8.98 36.99
CA GLN A 428 33.16 -9.52 37.82
C GLN A 428 34.49 -8.93 37.37
N GLN A 429 34.86 -7.89 38.11
CA GLN A 429 36.01 -7.04 37.88
C GLN A 429 37.30 -7.77 38.27
N ALA A 430 38.36 -7.60 37.49
CA ALA A 430 39.65 -8.19 37.82
C ALA A 430 40.26 -7.50 39.05
N ALA A 431 40.59 -8.29 40.06
CA ALA A 431 41.51 -7.93 41.14
C ALA A 431 42.47 -9.11 41.34
N GLY A 432 43.76 -8.90 41.11
CA GLY A 432 44.79 -9.91 41.34
C GLY A 432 45.66 -9.58 42.54
N SER A 433 46.22 -10.59 43.20
CA SER A 433 47.50 -10.58 43.96
C SER A 433 47.61 -11.82 44.87
N GLY A 434 48.84 -12.30 45.12
CA GLY A 434 49.17 -13.40 46.06
C GLY A 434 48.85 -14.80 45.52
N GLU A 435 49.78 -15.69 45.18
CA GLU A 435 50.90 -16.31 45.94
C GLU A 435 50.50 -17.47 46.88
N HIS A 436 51.45 -18.43 47.00
CA HIS A 436 51.44 -19.70 47.75
C HIS A 436 50.50 -20.81 47.22
N GLN A 437 51.00 -21.94 46.71
CA GLN A 437 51.75 -23.03 47.39
C GLN A 437 50.88 -23.88 48.34
N GLY A 438 50.88 -25.20 48.17
CA GLY A 438 50.50 -26.13 49.26
C GLY A 438 49.68 -27.36 48.87
N ALA A 439 50.33 -28.52 48.95
CA ALA A 439 49.85 -29.90 48.86
C ALA A 439 48.60 -30.33 49.68
N GLY A 440 48.08 -31.54 49.36
CA GLY A 440 47.19 -32.36 50.21
C GLY A 440 45.76 -32.50 49.62
N ALA A 441 45.22 -33.65 49.20
CA ALA A 441 45.13 -35.03 49.74
C ALA A 441 43.95 -35.26 50.73
N GLY A 442 43.12 -36.29 50.47
CA GLY A 442 41.96 -36.74 51.28
C GLY A 442 40.62 -36.41 50.58
N ARG A 443 39.83 -37.35 50.03
CA ARG A 443 39.08 -38.54 50.55
C ARG A 443 37.94 -38.22 51.53
N SER A 444 36.77 -38.84 51.24
CA SER A 444 35.61 -39.12 52.14
C SER A 444 34.88 -37.91 52.75
N SER A 445 33.60 -37.97 53.11
CA SER A 445 32.50 -38.89 52.74
C SER A 445 31.13 -38.22 53.06
N GLU A 446 30.07 -38.87 52.57
CA GLU A 446 28.77 -39.05 53.24
C GLU A 446 27.64 -38.00 53.18
N SER A 447 26.47 -38.55 53.49
CA SER A 447 25.07 -38.08 53.53
C SER A 447 24.81 -36.62 53.94
N ALA A 448 23.67 -36.02 53.58
CA ALA A 448 22.35 -36.63 53.27
C ALA A 448 21.56 -35.87 52.20
#